data_AF-A0A414NEA8-F1
#
_entry.id   AF-A0A414NEA8-F1
#
_cell.length_a   1.000
_cell.length_b   1.000
_cell.length_c   1.000
_cell.angle_alpha   90.00
_cell.angle_beta   90.00
_cell.angle_gamma   90.00
#
_symmetry.space_group_name_H-M   'P 1'
#
loop_
_entity.id
_entity.type
_entity.pdbx_description
1 polymer ?
#
loop_
_entity_poly.entity_id
_entity_poly.type
_entity_poly.pdbx_seq_one_letter_code
_entity_poly.pdbx_strand_id
1 'polypeptide(L)'
;MRRPPRFRATKLWRIVYSRDTSRDGANMRKPWLSPVEQVQCLKEKGITFDLMAEGEAERYLAANSNYFRVASYRHGFPRVVGGENDGKYINLDFAMLKDLSIIDYLLRQTLLPMTIDVEHFAKMDLLSWIEEHSGDGYELVHSFLEAKTHINPQGEPVCRILDEINRGSAGVYTDKMIERYRDDEIPVWVFLELIPFGTFCHFWKHCSWEGGDKSMEGRYYLLQDVKNLRNACGHNNCILNGLESGTAKHRASREVVNAVRDAGVAEAMRKSKLSNGRIQHITSALYLHHMMASDGVCSHTGERLNLLLERMDKHKDYYLKCDQIRTMFEYMRILANAWYGTSTNGD
;
A
#
# COMPACT_ATOMS: atom_id res chain seq x y z
N MET A 1 15.06 -26.31 -42.01
CA MET A 1 15.61 -26.03 -40.66
C MET A 1 16.08 -24.58 -40.58
N ARG A 2 15.29 -23.68 -39.99
CA ARG A 2 15.63 -22.28 -39.76
C ARG A 2 15.72 -22.05 -38.25
N ARG A 3 16.83 -21.49 -37.77
CA ARG A 3 17.06 -21.17 -36.35
C ARG A 3 16.07 -20.08 -35.88
N PRO A 4 15.59 -20.11 -34.62
CA PRO A 4 14.69 -19.08 -34.10
C PRO A 4 15.47 -17.78 -33.78
N PRO A 5 14.81 -16.60 -33.81
CA PRO A 5 15.44 -15.34 -33.45
C PRO A 5 15.65 -15.22 -31.94
N ARG A 6 16.84 -14.75 -31.55
CA ARG A 6 17.17 -14.37 -30.16
C ARG A 6 16.30 -13.18 -29.75
N PHE A 7 15.41 -13.38 -28.78
CA PHE A 7 14.72 -12.29 -28.08
C PHE A 7 15.76 -11.44 -27.33
N ARG A 8 15.97 -10.20 -27.78
CA ARG A 8 16.62 -9.16 -26.97
C ARG A 8 15.60 -8.69 -25.93
N ALA A 9 15.91 -8.89 -24.65
CA ALA A 9 15.14 -8.33 -23.55
C ALA A 9 15.04 -6.81 -23.71
N THR A 10 13.83 -6.34 -23.97
CA THR A 10 13.48 -4.95 -24.21
C THR A 10 13.51 -4.16 -22.90
N LYS A 11 14.22 -3.03 -22.96
CA LYS A 11 14.16 -1.84 -22.10
C LYS A 11 12.87 -1.75 -21.25
N LEU A 12 13.00 -1.99 -19.95
CA LEU A 12 11.97 -1.69 -18.95
C LEU A 12 12.61 -1.14 -17.66
N TRP A 13 13.35 -0.04 -17.79
CA TRP A 13 13.73 0.80 -16.66
C TRP A 13 13.79 2.26 -17.12
N ARG A 14 12.63 2.91 -17.09
CA ARG A 14 12.56 4.37 -17.13
C ARG A 14 11.29 4.81 -16.40
N ILE A 15 11.38 4.85 -15.07
CA ILE A 15 10.48 5.67 -14.26
C ILE A 15 11.35 6.64 -13.46
N VAL A 16 10.95 7.90 -13.59
CA VAL A 16 11.60 9.13 -13.21
C VAL A 16 11.77 9.21 -11.69
N TYR A 17 13.02 9.37 -11.24
CA TYR A 17 13.36 10.19 -10.08
C TYR A 17 14.37 11.24 -10.54
N SER A 18 14.27 12.41 -9.92
CA SER A 18 15.02 13.63 -10.19
C SER A 18 16.50 13.38 -10.54
N ARG A 19 16.98 14.16 -11.52
CA ARG A 19 18.30 14.13 -12.12
C ARG A 19 19.42 14.17 -11.07
N ASP A 20 19.99 13.00 -10.78
CA ASP A 20 21.40 12.89 -10.44
C ASP A 20 22.15 12.83 -11.78
N THR A 21 22.64 13.97 -12.24
CA THR A 21 23.49 14.05 -13.44
C THR A 21 24.95 14.23 -13.04
N SER A 22 25.50 13.23 -12.35
CA SER A 22 26.87 12.81 -12.65
C SER A 22 26.78 11.70 -13.72
N ARG A 23 26.89 12.11 -14.99
CA ARG A 23 27.08 11.18 -16.11
C ARG A 23 28.54 10.71 -16.09
N ASP A 24 28.88 9.85 -15.14
CA ASP A 24 30.08 9.01 -15.17
C ASP A 24 29.84 7.81 -14.25
N GLY A 25 29.30 6.74 -14.82
CA GLY A 25 28.93 5.55 -14.04
C GLY A 25 28.09 4.55 -14.82
N ALA A 26 28.35 4.40 -16.11
CA ALA A 26 27.75 3.32 -16.87
C ALA A 26 28.34 1.98 -16.36
N ASN A 27 27.50 1.19 -15.68
CA ASN A 27 27.67 -0.25 -15.48
C ASN A 27 28.67 -0.74 -14.40
N MET A 28 28.84 -0.03 -13.28
CA MET A 28 29.50 -0.64 -12.10
C MET A 28 28.48 -1.38 -11.24
N ARG A 29 28.68 -2.70 -11.06
CA ARG A 29 27.97 -3.47 -10.02
C ARG A 29 28.31 -2.86 -8.66
N LYS A 30 27.28 -2.61 -7.83
CA LYS A 30 27.51 -2.12 -6.46
C LYS A 30 28.24 -3.21 -5.66
N PRO A 31 29.36 -2.90 -5.00
CA PRO A 31 30.09 -3.87 -4.18
C PRO A 31 29.24 -4.30 -2.97
N TRP A 32 29.50 -5.51 -2.48
CA TRP A 32 28.98 -5.95 -1.18
C TRP A 32 29.69 -5.15 -0.08
N LEU A 33 28.93 -4.64 0.89
CA LEU A 33 29.44 -3.88 2.02
C LEU A 33 29.09 -4.59 3.33
N SER A 34 30.09 -4.77 4.20
CA SER A 34 29.92 -5.17 5.59
C SER A 34 29.16 -4.11 6.41
N PRO A 35 28.60 -4.43 7.58
CA PRO A 35 27.93 -3.45 8.45
C PRO A 35 28.80 -2.23 8.79
N VAL A 36 30.10 -2.43 9.02
CA VAL A 36 31.06 -1.33 9.28
C VAL A 36 31.17 -0.41 8.05
N GLU A 37 31.36 -0.98 6.87
CA GLU A 37 31.43 -0.21 5.61
C GLU A 37 30.10 0.48 5.28
N GLN A 38 28.98 -0.14 5.63
CA GLN A 38 27.64 0.44 5.49
C GLN A 38 27.46 1.67 6.38
N VAL A 39 27.90 1.62 7.65
CA VAL A 39 27.90 2.76 8.57
C VAL A 39 28.77 3.89 8.03
N GLN A 40 29.97 3.57 7.55
CA GLN A 40 30.86 4.57 6.93
C GLN A 40 30.20 5.25 5.72
N CYS A 41 29.52 4.50 4.85
CA CYS A 41 28.77 5.05 3.72
C CYS A 41 27.60 5.97 4.14
N LEU A 42 27.00 5.74 5.32
CA LEU A 42 25.96 6.62 5.86
C LEU A 42 26.57 7.92 6.39
N LYS A 43 27.72 7.85 7.07
CA LYS A 43 28.48 9.02 7.56
C LYS A 43 28.89 9.94 6.41
N GLU A 44 29.40 9.38 5.31
CA GLU A 44 29.75 10.14 4.11
C GLU A 44 28.57 10.92 3.51
N LYS A 45 27.35 10.41 3.69
CA LYS A 45 26.10 11.06 3.27
C LYS A 45 25.57 12.07 4.30
N GLY A 46 26.31 12.35 5.37
CA GLY A 46 25.91 13.28 6.43
C GLY A 46 24.91 12.71 7.43
N ILE A 47 24.79 11.39 7.54
CA ILE A 47 23.98 10.76 8.59
C ILE A 47 24.83 10.66 9.87
N THR A 48 24.26 11.13 10.97
CA THR A 48 24.88 11.19 12.30
C THR A 48 24.60 9.93 13.12
N PHE A 49 25.38 9.77 14.20
CA PHE A 49 25.33 8.64 15.14
C PHE A 49 25.38 9.17 16.59
N ASP A 50 24.74 10.31 16.81
CA ASP A 50 24.66 11.04 18.07
C ASP A 50 23.60 10.42 19.00
N LEU A 51 22.52 9.86 18.43
CA LEU A 51 21.44 9.18 19.18
C LEU A 51 21.67 7.67 19.32
N MET A 52 22.46 7.08 18.41
CA MET A 52 22.83 5.67 18.42
C MET A 52 24.27 5.51 18.00
N ALA A 53 25.08 4.92 18.88
CA ALA A 53 26.49 4.70 18.61
C ALA A 53 26.72 3.79 17.38
N GLU A 54 27.81 4.04 16.65
CA GLU A 54 28.17 3.30 15.43
C GLU A 54 28.17 1.77 15.64
N GLY A 55 28.79 1.28 16.71
CA GLY A 55 28.82 -0.15 17.02
C GLY A 55 27.45 -0.77 17.29
N GLU A 56 26.46 0.01 17.78
CA GLU A 56 25.07 -0.44 17.88
C GLU A 56 24.39 -0.50 16.53
N ALA A 57 24.63 0.49 15.67
CA ALA A 57 24.12 0.53 14.31
C ALA A 57 24.65 -0.64 13.47
N GLU A 58 25.94 -0.95 13.59
CA GLU A 58 26.58 -2.11 12.94
C GLU A 58 25.91 -3.42 13.37
N ARG A 59 25.71 -3.64 14.68
CA ARG A 59 25.01 -4.83 15.19
C ARG A 59 23.59 -4.91 14.65
N TYR A 60 22.88 -3.79 14.59
CA TYR A 60 21.51 -3.75 14.05
C TYR A 60 21.46 -4.09 12.55
N LEU A 61 22.41 -3.59 11.76
CA LEU A 61 22.53 -3.91 10.33
C LEU A 61 22.98 -5.36 10.08
N ALA A 62 23.72 -5.96 11.02
CA ALA A 62 24.14 -7.35 10.94
C ALA A 62 23.00 -8.33 11.28
N ALA A 63 22.17 -8.02 12.28
CA ALA A 63 21.25 -8.99 12.88
C ALA A 63 19.76 -8.70 12.69
N ASN A 64 19.35 -7.45 12.49
CA ASN A 64 17.94 -7.07 12.62
C ASN A 64 17.32 -6.47 11.35
N SER A 65 18.09 -5.79 10.50
CA SER A 65 17.55 -5.23 9.27
C SER A 65 18.61 -5.12 8.19
N ASN A 66 18.20 -5.35 6.94
CA ASN A 66 19.09 -5.08 5.82
C ASN A 66 19.29 -3.56 5.62
N TYR A 67 20.49 -3.19 5.15
CA TYR A 67 20.86 -1.81 4.86
C TYR A 67 19.89 -1.11 3.91
N PHE A 68 19.48 -1.81 2.85
CA PHE A 68 18.63 -1.22 1.82
C PHE A 68 17.31 -0.70 2.40
N ARG A 69 16.70 -1.45 3.32
CA ARG A 69 15.44 -1.11 3.97
C ARG A 69 15.59 0.08 4.91
N VAL A 70 16.51 0.00 5.88
CA VAL A 70 16.76 1.08 6.86
C VAL A 70 17.12 2.36 6.15
N ALA A 71 18.05 2.26 5.21
CA ALA A 71 18.51 3.41 4.48
C ALA A 71 17.43 3.94 3.53
N SER A 72 16.34 3.23 3.21
CA SER A 72 15.28 3.77 2.37
C SER A 72 14.49 4.90 3.05
N TYR A 73 14.39 4.92 4.39
CA TYR A 73 13.63 5.95 5.10
C TYR A 73 14.28 7.34 5.05
N ARG A 74 15.55 7.43 4.64
CA ARG A 74 16.27 8.69 4.44
C ARG A 74 15.61 9.63 3.41
N HIS A 75 14.79 9.11 2.50
CA HIS A 75 14.09 9.94 1.50
C HIS A 75 13.10 10.93 2.13
N GLY A 76 12.66 10.69 3.37
CA GLY A 76 11.83 11.64 4.13
C GLY A 76 12.62 12.80 4.76
N PHE A 77 13.93 12.90 4.51
CA PHE A 77 14.79 13.90 5.14
C PHE A 77 15.39 14.87 4.12
N PRO A 78 15.51 16.16 4.48
CA PRO A 78 16.10 17.16 3.61
C PRO A 78 17.60 16.93 3.40
N ARG A 79 18.11 17.47 2.29
CA ARG A 79 19.53 17.48 1.95
C ARG A 79 20.01 18.91 1.72
N VAL A 80 21.30 19.15 1.96
CA VAL A 80 21.97 20.40 1.59
C VAL A 80 21.94 20.56 0.08
N VAL A 81 21.70 21.79 -0.39
CA VAL A 81 21.74 22.17 -1.81
C VAL A 81 22.83 23.22 -1.99
N GLY A 82 23.85 22.87 -2.78
CA GLY A 82 25.01 23.70 -3.08
C GLY A 82 26.08 23.73 -1.98
N GLY A 83 27.27 24.21 -2.34
CA GLY A 83 28.43 24.29 -1.45
C GLY A 83 29.15 22.95 -1.24
N GLU A 84 30.07 22.92 -0.27
CA GLU A 84 30.94 21.76 0.01
C GLU A 84 30.17 20.51 0.50
N ASN A 85 29.02 20.72 1.14
CA ASN A 85 28.20 19.65 1.70
C ASN A 85 27.00 19.26 0.83
N ASP A 86 26.98 19.67 -0.44
CA ASP A 86 25.89 19.39 -1.38
C ASP A 86 25.51 17.89 -1.38
N GLY A 87 24.20 17.63 -1.28
CA GLY A 87 23.66 16.26 -1.26
C GLY A 87 23.73 15.52 0.09
N LYS A 88 24.39 16.05 1.12
CA LYS A 88 24.39 15.45 2.47
C LYS A 88 23.06 15.68 3.19
N TYR A 89 22.62 14.73 4.01
CA TYR A 89 21.40 14.85 4.81
C TYR A 89 21.55 15.86 5.93
N ILE A 90 20.44 16.51 6.27
CA ILE A 90 20.36 17.49 7.34
C ILE A 90 19.51 16.91 8.48
N ASN A 91 20.01 17.00 9.72
CA ASN A 91 19.32 16.54 10.93
C ASN A 91 18.83 15.08 10.84
N LEU A 92 19.65 14.19 10.27
CA LEU A 92 19.33 12.77 10.16
C LEU A 92 20.34 11.96 10.96
N ASP A 93 19.84 11.20 11.92
CA ASP A 93 20.61 10.22 12.70
C ASP A 93 20.17 8.79 12.34
N PHE A 94 21.08 7.83 12.46
CA PHE A 94 20.77 6.41 12.24
C PHE A 94 19.64 5.89 13.14
N ALA A 95 19.55 6.34 14.40
CA ALA A 95 18.48 6.00 15.33
C ALA A 95 17.10 6.35 14.77
N MET A 96 16.98 7.46 14.02
CA MET A 96 15.73 7.88 13.40
C MET A 96 15.31 6.95 12.26
N LEU A 97 16.27 6.46 11.48
CA LEU A 97 16.02 5.48 10.41
C LEU A 97 15.57 4.13 10.98
N LYS A 98 16.21 3.69 12.07
CA LYS A 98 15.80 2.51 12.83
C LYS A 98 14.40 2.70 13.43
N ASP A 99 14.12 3.87 13.99
CA ASP A 99 12.81 4.14 14.60
C ASP A 99 11.69 4.09 13.55
N LEU A 100 11.89 4.76 12.41
CA LEU A 100 10.96 4.69 11.28
C LEU A 100 10.76 3.28 10.74
N SER A 101 11.81 2.45 10.72
CA SER A 101 11.68 1.05 10.24
C SER A 101 10.75 0.23 11.14
N ILE A 102 10.80 0.47 12.46
CA ILE A 102 9.94 -0.18 13.45
C ILE A 102 8.51 0.35 13.34
N ILE A 103 8.32 1.67 13.26
CA ILE A 103 6.99 2.28 13.09
C ILE A 103 6.34 1.79 11.79
N ASP A 104 7.08 1.77 10.69
CA ASP A 104 6.62 1.32 9.38
C ASP A 104 6.24 -0.18 9.38
N TYR A 105 6.91 -1.01 10.19
CA TYR A 105 6.48 -2.39 10.43
C TYR A 105 5.15 -2.47 11.16
N LEU A 106 5.00 -1.75 12.27
CA LEU A 106 3.75 -1.76 13.04
C LEU A 106 2.59 -1.16 12.25
N LEU A 107 2.86 -0.14 11.42
CA LEU A 107 1.91 0.43 10.47
C LEU A 107 1.39 -0.65 9.51
N ARG A 108 2.28 -1.44 8.89
CA ARG A 108 1.84 -2.56 8.02
C ARG A 108 1.04 -3.61 8.78
N GLN A 109 1.45 -3.96 10.00
CA GLN A 109 0.71 -4.93 10.81
C GLN A 109 -0.70 -4.42 11.13
N THR A 110 -0.85 -3.11 11.35
CA THR A 110 -2.14 -2.47 11.63
C THR A 110 -3.01 -2.38 10.38
N LEU A 111 -2.45 -1.92 9.26
CA LEU A 111 -3.21 -1.68 8.02
C LEU A 111 -3.59 -2.96 7.28
N LEU A 112 -2.78 -4.02 7.32
CA LEU A 112 -3.07 -5.23 6.54
C LEU A 112 -4.42 -5.87 6.94
N PRO A 113 -4.72 -6.13 8.22
CA PRO A 113 -6.03 -6.64 8.63
C PRO A 113 -7.18 -5.73 8.23
N MET A 114 -7.02 -4.42 8.31
CA MET A 114 -8.05 -3.48 7.83
C MET A 114 -8.36 -3.66 6.34
N THR A 115 -7.35 -3.93 5.51
CA THR A 115 -7.60 -4.20 4.08
C THR A 115 -8.31 -5.53 3.83
N ILE A 116 -8.16 -6.50 4.74
CA ILE A 116 -8.88 -7.79 4.69
C ILE A 116 -10.34 -7.58 5.10
N ASP A 117 -10.57 -6.79 6.15
CA ASP A 117 -11.92 -6.43 6.59
C ASP A 117 -12.68 -5.69 5.48
N VAL A 118 -12.06 -4.68 4.84
CA VAL A 118 -12.68 -3.94 3.72
C VAL A 118 -13.04 -4.87 2.57
N GLU A 119 -12.18 -5.82 2.21
CA GLU A 119 -12.51 -6.82 1.20
C GLU A 119 -13.72 -7.67 1.61
N HIS A 120 -13.76 -8.13 2.86
CA HIS A 120 -14.87 -8.92 3.38
C HIS A 120 -16.19 -8.14 3.32
N PHE A 121 -16.24 -6.94 3.91
CA PHE A 121 -17.46 -6.13 3.92
C PHE A 121 -17.86 -5.70 2.50
N ALA A 122 -16.90 -5.45 1.60
CA ALA A 122 -17.23 -5.17 0.20
C ALA A 122 -17.87 -6.37 -0.50
N LYS A 123 -17.45 -7.61 -0.21
CA LYS A 123 -18.14 -8.80 -0.74
C LYS A 123 -19.58 -8.88 -0.23
N MET A 124 -19.81 -8.60 1.06
CA MET A 124 -21.15 -8.60 1.65
C MET A 124 -22.05 -7.50 1.06
N ASP A 125 -21.52 -6.29 0.89
CA ASP A 125 -22.22 -5.18 0.22
C ASP A 125 -22.61 -5.57 -1.22
N LEU A 126 -21.69 -6.21 -1.96
CA LEU A 126 -21.97 -6.61 -3.34
C LEU A 126 -23.08 -7.67 -3.40
N LEU A 127 -23.05 -8.67 -2.51
CA LEU A 127 -24.09 -9.70 -2.46
C LEU A 127 -25.47 -9.09 -2.15
N SER A 128 -25.53 -8.16 -1.19
CA SER A 128 -26.77 -7.45 -0.84
C SER A 128 -27.27 -6.62 -2.03
N TRP A 129 -26.37 -5.93 -2.73
CA TRP A 129 -26.72 -5.16 -3.92
C TRP A 129 -27.26 -6.04 -5.06
N ILE A 130 -26.67 -7.22 -5.29
CA ILE A 130 -27.13 -8.19 -6.31
C ILE A 130 -28.55 -8.68 -6.00
N GLU A 131 -28.83 -8.99 -4.72
CA GLU A 131 -30.16 -9.39 -4.25
C GLU A 131 -31.22 -8.31 -4.54
N GLU A 132 -30.86 -7.04 -4.43
CA GLU A 132 -31.75 -5.90 -4.68
C GLU A 132 -31.96 -5.57 -6.19
N HIS A 133 -30.98 -5.85 -7.06
CA HIS A 133 -30.97 -5.30 -8.44
C HIS A 133 -31.15 -6.34 -9.56
N SER A 134 -30.56 -7.53 -9.46
CA SER A 134 -30.66 -8.54 -10.53
C SER A 134 -31.37 -9.81 -10.08
N GLY A 135 -31.26 -10.19 -8.80
CA GLY A 135 -31.69 -11.50 -8.28
C GLY A 135 -30.91 -12.69 -8.85
N ASP A 136 -30.35 -12.57 -10.05
CA ASP A 136 -29.53 -13.57 -10.72
C ASP A 136 -28.04 -13.23 -10.64
N GLY A 137 -27.36 -13.83 -9.66
CA GLY A 137 -25.91 -13.72 -9.52
C GLY A 137 -25.13 -14.59 -10.52
N TYR A 138 -25.76 -15.59 -11.14
CA TYR A 138 -25.11 -16.46 -12.13
C TYR A 138 -24.87 -15.68 -13.42
N GLU A 139 -25.87 -14.94 -13.90
CA GLU A 139 -25.75 -14.11 -15.10
C GLU A 139 -24.65 -13.04 -14.98
N LEU A 140 -24.49 -12.44 -13.79
CA LEU A 140 -23.42 -11.48 -13.54
C LEU A 140 -22.02 -12.12 -13.60
N VAL A 141 -21.86 -13.32 -13.03
CA VAL A 141 -20.59 -14.07 -13.13
C VAL A 141 -20.32 -14.46 -14.60
N HIS A 142 -21.33 -14.97 -15.29
CA HIS A 142 -21.22 -15.36 -16.70
C HIS A 142 -20.82 -14.18 -17.59
N SER A 143 -21.58 -13.08 -17.56
CA SER A 143 -21.30 -11.88 -18.36
C SER A 143 -19.93 -11.28 -18.05
N PHE A 144 -19.50 -11.30 -16.78
CA PHE A 144 -18.17 -10.86 -16.40
C PHE A 144 -17.07 -11.73 -17.00
N LEU A 145 -17.19 -13.06 -16.91
CA LEU A 145 -16.22 -14.00 -17.46
C LEU A 145 -16.16 -13.94 -18.99
N GLU A 146 -17.32 -13.81 -19.64
CA GLU A 146 -17.42 -13.60 -21.09
C GLU A 146 -16.69 -12.32 -21.50
N ALA A 147 -16.92 -11.20 -20.81
CA ALA A 147 -16.25 -9.93 -21.05
C ALA A 147 -14.72 -9.96 -20.81
N LYS A 148 -14.19 -10.98 -20.12
CA LYS A 148 -12.76 -11.19 -19.89
C LYS A 148 -12.16 -12.28 -20.76
N THR A 149 -12.98 -12.98 -21.52
CA THR A 149 -12.55 -14.02 -22.45
C THR A 149 -12.11 -13.37 -23.77
N HIS A 150 -10.98 -13.85 -24.31
CA HIS A 150 -10.49 -13.43 -25.62
C HIS A 150 -9.98 -14.64 -26.39
N ILE A 151 -9.96 -14.54 -27.71
CA ILE A 151 -9.45 -15.59 -28.59
C ILE A 151 -7.92 -15.46 -28.69
N ASN A 152 -7.21 -16.53 -28.39
CA ASN A 152 -5.74 -16.60 -28.53
C ASN A 152 -5.33 -16.76 -30.01
N PRO A 153 -4.03 -16.65 -30.36
CA PRO A 153 -3.57 -16.86 -31.75
C PRO A 153 -3.85 -18.25 -32.34
N GLN A 154 -4.22 -19.24 -31.52
CA GLN A 154 -4.58 -20.59 -31.91
C GLN A 154 -6.09 -20.75 -32.18
N GLY A 155 -6.91 -19.71 -31.94
CA GLY A 155 -8.35 -19.75 -32.14
C GLY A 155 -9.13 -20.24 -30.92
N GLU A 156 -8.49 -20.38 -29.76
CA GLU A 156 -9.12 -20.92 -28.55
C GLU A 156 -9.54 -19.78 -27.60
N PRO A 157 -10.71 -19.90 -26.93
CA PRO A 157 -11.12 -18.96 -25.91
C PRO A 157 -10.22 -19.09 -24.66
N VAL A 158 -9.70 -17.96 -24.18
CA VAL A 158 -8.84 -17.89 -22.99
C VAL A 158 -9.39 -16.86 -22.02
N CYS A 159 -9.61 -17.31 -20.77
CA CYS A 159 -9.99 -16.47 -19.64
C CYS A 159 -8.98 -16.62 -18.50
N ARG A 160 -8.15 -15.59 -18.28
CA ARG A 160 -7.10 -15.61 -17.24
C ARG A 160 -7.65 -15.76 -15.82
N ILE A 161 -8.90 -15.37 -15.60
CA ILE A 161 -9.56 -15.50 -14.30
C ILE A 161 -9.85 -16.97 -14.05
N LEU A 162 -10.40 -17.69 -15.04
CA LEU A 162 -10.60 -19.14 -14.95
C LEU A 162 -9.26 -19.88 -14.81
N ASP A 163 -8.21 -19.46 -15.52
CA ASP A 163 -6.86 -20.02 -15.34
C ASP A 163 -6.36 -19.83 -13.90
N GLU A 164 -6.60 -18.65 -13.31
CA GLU A 164 -6.20 -18.34 -11.93
C GLU A 164 -6.97 -19.20 -10.91
N ILE A 165 -8.29 -19.31 -11.07
CA ILE A 165 -9.14 -20.19 -10.25
C ILE A 165 -8.65 -21.63 -10.37
N ASN A 166 -8.43 -22.13 -11.59
CA ASN A 166 -7.99 -23.51 -11.84
C ASN A 166 -6.63 -23.82 -11.22
N ARG A 167 -5.69 -22.86 -11.15
CA ARG A 167 -4.43 -23.05 -10.42
C ARG A 167 -4.64 -23.28 -8.91
N GLY A 168 -5.74 -22.77 -8.36
CA GLY A 168 -6.15 -23.02 -6.98
C GLY A 168 -6.44 -24.49 -6.68
N SER A 169 -6.73 -25.32 -7.69
CA SER A 169 -7.00 -26.75 -7.51
C SER A 169 -5.82 -27.54 -6.93
N ALA A 170 -4.60 -27.01 -7.07
CA ALA A 170 -3.40 -27.58 -6.46
C ALA A 170 -3.20 -27.18 -4.99
N GLY A 171 -4.02 -26.26 -4.45
CA GLY A 171 -3.90 -25.71 -3.11
C GLY A 171 -4.93 -26.28 -2.12
N VAL A 172 -4.51 -26.50 -0.87
CA VAL A 172 -5.32 -27.14 0.19
C VAL A 172 -6.50 -26.33 0.72
N TYR A 173 -6.66 -25.08 0.26
CA TYR A 173 -7.67 -24.13 0.78
C TYR A 173 -8.84 -23.93 -0.17
N THR A 174 -8.68 -24.20 -1.46
CA THR A 174 -9.71 -23.97 -2.49
C THR A 174 -9.96 -25.19 -3.38
N ASP A 175 -9.13 -26.24 -3.29
CA ASP A 175 -9.25 -27.50 -4.04
C ASP A 175 -10.66 -28.09 -4.03
N LYS A 176 -11.25 -28.30 -2.84
CA LYS A 176 -12.58 -28.91 -2.70
C LYS A 176 -13.70 -28.07 -3.29
N MET A 177 -13.57 -26.75 -3.22
CA MET A 177 -14.55 -25.82 -3.77
C MET A 177 -14.47 -25.83 -5.29
N ILE A 178 -13.26 -25.81 -5.85
CA ILE A 178 -13.05 -25.88 -7.30
C ILE A 178 -13.49 -27.23 -7.85
N GLU A 179 -13.20 -28.33 -7.16
CA GLU A 179 -13.65 -29.66 -7.55
C GLU A 179 -15.17 -29.76 -7.60
N ARG A 180 -15.87 -29.19 -6.61
CA ARG A 180 -17.34 -29.18 -6.54
C ARG A 180 -18.01 -28.47 -7.72
N TYR A 181 -17.43 -27.37 -8.20
CA TYR A 181 -18.03 -26.55 -9.27
C TYR A 181 -17.24 -26.65 -10.59
N ARG A 182 -16.57 -27.79 -10.84
CA ARG A 182 -15.75 -27.97 -12.05
C ARG A 182 -16.59 -28.01 -13.33
N ASP A 183 -17.71 -28.73 -13.27
CA ASP A 183 -18.59 -29.00 -14.40
C ASP A 183 -19.95 -28.26 -14.28
N ASP A 184 -20.10 -27.43 -13.25
CA ASP A 184 -21.31 -26.67 -12.94
C ASP A 184 -21.05 -25.15 -13.07
N GLU A 185 -22.12 -24.37 -13.23
CA GLU A 185 -22.02 -22.91 -13.13
C GLU A 185 -21.63 -22.49 -11.70
N ILE A 186 -20.69 -21.53 -11.59
CA ILE A 186 -20.18 -21.06 -10.31
C ILE A 186 -21.12 -19.99 -9.76
N PRO A 187 -21.80 -20.22 -8.61
CA PRO A 187 -22.63 -19.19 -8.01
C PRO A 187 -21.78 -18.02 -7.51
N VAL A 188 -22.35 -16.81 -7.51
CA VAL A 188 -21.61 -15.59 -7.19
C VAL A 188 -20.90 -15.65 -5.83
N TRP A 189 -21.53 -16.16 -4.77
CA TRP A 189 -20.89 -16.26 -3.45
C TRP A 189 -19.70 -17.21 -3.42
N VAL A 190 -19.69 -18.26 -4.25
CA VAL A 190 -18.51 -19.13 -4.42
C VAL A 190 -17.45 -18.43 -5.27
N PHE A 191 -17.87 -17.77 -6.34
CA PHE A 191 -16.96 -17.02 -7.20
C PHE A 191 -16.17 -15.96 -6.41
N LEU A 192 -16.85 -15.24 -5.50
CA LEU A 192 -16.21 -14.25 -4.62
C LEU A 192 -15.13 -14.86 -3.71
N GLU A 193 -15.26 -16.11 -3.30
CA GLU A 193 -14.26 -16.80 -2.48
C GLU A 193 -13.07 -17.34 -3.29
N LEU A 194 -13.28 -17.62 -4.58
CA LEU A 194 -12.24 -18.18 -5.45
C LEU A 194 -11.35 -17.12 -6.11
N ILE A 195 -11.81 -15.88 -6.23
CA ILE A 195 -11.06 -14.81 -6.89
C ILE A 195 -10.21 -13.98 -5.90
N PRO A 196 -9.03 -13.49 -6.32
CA PRO A 196 -8.27 -12.56 -5.50
C PRO A 196 -8.93 -11.17 -5.48
N PHE A 197 -8.61 -10.37 -4.46
CA PHE A 197 -9.20 -9.03 -4.26
C PHE A 197 -9.07 -8.11 -5.47
N GLY A 198 -7.98 -8.22 -6.24
CA GLY A 198 -7.81 -7.45 -7.48
C GLY A 198 -8.87 -7.80 -8.53
N THR A 199 -9.16 -9.09 -8.71
CA THR A 199 -10.19 -9.59 -9.61
C THR A 199 -11.58 -9.23 -9.08
N PHE A 200 -11.80 -9.34 -7.76
CA PHE A 200 -13.01 -8.85 -7.11
C PHE A 200 -13.30 -7.37 -7.40
N CYS A 201 -12.30 -6.49 -7.29
CA CYS A 201 -12.50 -5.08 -7.64
C CYS A 201 -12.99 -4.91 -9.09
N HIS A 202 -12.45 -5.70 -10.03
CA HIS A 202 -12.91 -5.65 -11.42
C HIS A 202 -14.32 -6.21 -11.60
N PHE A 203 -14.70 -7.23 -10.82
CA PHE A 203 -16.06 -7.76 -10.80
C PHE A 203 -17.05 -6.76 -10.21
N TRP A 204 -16.70 -6.09 -9.10
CA TRP A 204 -17.46 -4.97 -8.54
C TRP A 204 -17.75 -3.89 -9.59
N LYS A 205 -16.73 -3.51 -10.36
CA LYS A 205 -16.89 -2.52 -11.44
C LYS A 205 -17.81 -3.01 -12.56
N HIS A 206 -17.70 -4.28 -12.92
CA HIS A 206 -18.61 -4.89 -13.90
C HIS A 206 -20.07 -4.80 -13.43
N CYS A 207 -20.34 -5.20 -12.18
CA CYS A 207 -21.68 -5.10 -11.59
C CYS A 207 -22.20 -3.65 -11.58
N SER A 208 -21.34 -2.67 -11.25
CA SER A 208 -21.73 -1.25 -11.27
C SER A 208 -22.15 -0.76 -12.66
N TRP A 209 -21.58 -1.32 -13.73
CA TRP A 209 -21.94 -0.97 -15.09
C TRP A 209 -23.23 -1.63 -15.55
N GLU A 210 -23.39 -2.93 -15.28
CA GLU A 210 -24.63 -3.67 -15.57
C GLU A 210 -25.83 -3.04 -14.86
N GLY A 211 -25.67 -2.64 -13.60
CA GLY A 211 -26.73 -1.97 -12.83
C GLY A 211 -26.83 -0.45 -13.01
N GLY A 212 -25.90 0.19 -13.75
CA GLY A 212 -25.88 1.64 -13.92
C GLY A 212 -25.62 2.46 -12.65
N ASP A 213 -25.04 1.86 -11.60
CA ASP A 213 -24.82 2.49 -10.30
C ASP A 213 -23.48 3.26 -10.25
N LYS A 214 -23.58 4.59 -10.35
CA LYS A 214 -22.42 5.51 -10.30
C LYS A 214 -21.78 5.58 -8.92
N SER A 215 -22.52 5.31 -7.84
CA SER A 215 -21.98 5.27 -6.48
C SER A 215 -21.02 4.09 -6.33
N MET A 216 -21.45 2.91 -6.80
CA MET A 216 -20.58 1.73 -6.85
C MET A 216 -19.36 1.94 -7.75
N GLU A 217 -19.53 2.59 -8.91
CA GLU A 217 -18.39 2.92 -9.77
C GLU A 217 -17.39 3.85 -9.06
N GLY A 218 -17.86 4.81 -8.26
CA GLY A 218 -17.00 5.62 -7.39
C GLY A 218 -16.24 4.77 -6.37
N ARG A 219 -16.93 3.84 -5.71
CA ARG A 219 -16.36 2.93 -4.70
C ARG A 219 -15.29 2.00 -5.27
N TYR A 220 -15.38 1.60 -6.55
CA TYR A 220 -14.33 0.82 -7.21
C TYR A 220 -12.94 1.47 -7.11
N TYR A 221 -12.84 2.79 -7.27
CA TYR A 221 -11.55 3.47 -7.21
C TYR A 221 -10.97 3.46 -5.79
N LEU A 222 -11.83 3.56 -4.77
CA LEU A 222 -11.41 3.42 -3.38
C LEU A 222 -10.97 1.96 -3.09
N LEU A 223 -11.68 0.96 -3.60
CA LEU A 223 -11.26 -0.44 -3.48
C LEU A 223 -9.92 -0.71 -4.16
N GLN A 224 -9.60 -0.05 -5.29
CA GLN A 224 -8.27 -0.13 -5.92
C GLN A 224 -7.17 0.46 -5.02
N ASP A 225 -7.43 1.57 -4.35
CA ASP A 225 -6.51 2.15 -3.38
C ASP A 225 -6.22 1.16 -2.24
N VAL A 226 -7.27 0.54 -1.68
CA VAL A 226 -7.15 -0.47 -0.62
C VAL A 226 -6.38 -1.70 -1.11
N LYS A 227 -6.66 -2.19 -2.32
CA LYS A 227 -5.93 -3.31 -2.93
C LYS A 227 -4.45 -2.97 -3.12
N ASN A 228 -4.11 -1.75 -3.52
CA ASN A 228 -2.72 -1.32 -3.64
C ASN A 228 -2.03 -1.27 -2.27
N LEU A 229 -2.73 -0.82 -1.23
CA LEU A 229 -2.23 -0.85 0.14
C LEU A 229 -2.03 -2.27 0.67
N ARG A 230 -3.00 -3.17 0.43
CA ARG A 230 -2.93 -4.59 0.79
C ARG A 230 -1.68 -5.23 0.19
N ASN A 231 -1.45 -5.02 -1.10
CA ASN A 231 -0.27 -5.54 -1.79
C ASN A 231 1.03 -4.96 -1.21
N ALA A 232 1.06 -3.65 -0.90
CA ALA A 232 2.22 -3.04 -0.27
C ALA A 232 2.51 -3.65 1.11
N CYS A 233 1.47 -3.91 1.91
CA CYS A 233 1.62 -4.54 3.23
C CYS A 233 2.04 -6.01 3.12
N GLY A 234 1.35 -6.80 2.29
CA GLY A 234 1.60 -8.23 2.09
C GLY A 234 2.96 -8.55 1.49
N HIS A 235 3.48 -7.68 0.60
CA HIS A 235 4.85 -7.80 0.08
C HIS A 235 5.92 -7.15 0.97
N ASN A 236 5.53 -6.67 2.16
CA ASN A 236 6.42 -6.05 3.14
C ASN A 236 7.19 -4.82 2.59
N ASN A 237 6.55 -4.04 1.70
CA ASN A 237 7.12 -2.81 1.15
C ASN A 237 7.22 -1.71 2.23
N CYS A 238 8.19 -0.80 2.06
CA CYS A 238 8.33 0.37 2.94
C CYS A 238 7.26 1.40 2.60
N ILE A 239 6.42 1.77 3.56
CA ILE A 239 5.30 2.71 3.38
C ILE A 239 5.76 4.14 3.69
N LEU A 240 6.55 4.32 4.75
CA LEU A 240 6.99 5.63 5.23
C LEU A 240 8.21 6.21 4.50
N ASN A 241 8.68 5.58 3.41
CA ASN A 241 9.92 5.98 2.72
C ASN A 241 9.72 7.00 1.57
N GLY A 242 8.57 7.66 1.50
CA GLY A 242 8.30 8.67 0.47
C GLY A 242 6.99 9.41 0.76
N LEU A 243 7.07 10.32 1.72
CA LEU A 243 5.93 11.08 2.25
C LEU A 243 5.78 12.46 1.58
N GLU A 244 6.54 12.75 0.53
CA GLU A 244 6.56 14.05 -0.12
C GLU A 244 5.27 14.32 -0.90
N SER A 245 4.82 15.58 -0.90
CA SER A 245 3.62 16.01 -1.62
C SER A 245 3.81 15.94 -3.14
N GLY A 246 2.71 15.76 -3.88
CA GLY A 246 2.70 15.81 -5.34
C GLY A 246 3.11 14.52 -6.05
N THR A 247 3.18 13.40 -5.34
CA THR A 247 3.55 12.08 -5.91
C THR A 247 2.37 11.24 -6.37
N ALA A 248 1.13 11.64 -6.03
CA ALA A 248 -0.07 10.95 -6.45
C ALA A 248 -0.25 11.06 -7.98
N LYS A 249 -0.61 9.93 -8.60
CA LYS A 249 -0.93 9.87 -10.04
C LYS A 249 -2.33 10.38 -10.36
N HIS A 250 -3.19 10.46 -9.35
CA HIS A 250 -4.62 10.77 -9.46
C HIS A 250 -5.01 11.73 -8.35
N ARG A 251 -6.11 12.45 -8.54
CA ARG A 251 -6.71 13.23 -7.46
C ARG A 251 -7.47 12.29 -6.52
N ALA A 252 -7.42 12.58 -5.22
CA ALA A 252 -8.23 11.89 -4.24
C ALA A 252 -9.73 12.08 -4.54
N SER A 253 -10.54 11.07 -4.21
CA SER A 253 -12.00 11.15 -4.34
C SER A 253 -12.55 12.34 -3.54
N ARG A 254 -13.57 13.01 -4.08
CA ARG A 254 -14.26 14.13 -3.39
C ARG A 254 -14.86 13.67 -2.06
N GLU A 255 -15.36 12.44 -2.02
CA GLU A 255 -15.90 11.81 -0.81
C GLU A 255 -14.83 11.71 0.28
N VAL A 256 -13.67 11.15 -0.04
CA VAL A 256 -12.51 11.06 0.88
C VAL A 256 -12.04 12.46 1.31
N VAL A 257 -11.94 13.40 0.38
CA VAL A 257 -11.54 14.79 0.70
C VAL A 257 -12.50 15.44 1.69
N ASN A 258 -13.81 15.23 1.52
CA ASN A 258 -14.84 15.73 2.42
C ASN A 258 -14.77 15.03 3.78
N ALA A 259 -14.66 13.70 3.82
CA ALA A 259 -14.54 12.93 5.06
C ALA A 259 -13.32 13.37 5.88
N VAL A 260 -12.19 13.61 5.23
CA VAL A 260 -10.96 14.11 5.88
C VAL A 260 -11.12 15.56 6.37
N ARG A 261 -11.89 16.40 5.65
CA ARG A 261 -12.24 17.75 6.12
C ARG A 261 -13.12 17.67 7.37
N ASP A 262 -14.13 16.81 7.34
CA ASP A 262 -15.10 16.66 8.42
C ASP A 262 -14.46 16.02 9.67
N ALA A 263 -13.41 15.22 9.48
CA ALA A 263 -12.51 14.75 10.54
C ALA A 263 -11.63 15.84 11.19
N GLY A 264 -11.69 17.09 10.71
CA GLY A 264 -10.98 18.22 11.30
C GLY A 264 -9.56 18.47 10.77
N VAL A 265 -9.09 17.75 9.75
CA VAL A 265 -7.76 17.99 9.18
C VAL A 265 -7.72 19.35 8.47
N ALA A 266 -6.78 20.24 8.80
CA ALA A 266 -6.66 21.57 8.19
C ALA A 266 -6.42 21.55 6.66
N GLU A 267 -6.90 22.56 5.93
CA GLU A 267 -6.87 22.59 4.46
C GLU A 267 -5.46 22.40 3.85
N ALA A 268 -4.45 23.10 4.39
CA ALA A 268 -3.08 22.98 3.92
C ALA A 268 -2.54 21.55 4.10
N MET A 269 -2.84 20.93 5.24
CA MET A 269 -2.46 19.54 5.51
C MET A 269 -3.19 18.58 4.56
N ARG A 270 -4.51 18.74 4.36
CA ARG A 270 -5.27 17.92 3.40
C ARG A 270 -4.68 17.99 1.99
N LYS A 271 -4.41 19.20 1.47
CA LYS A 271 -3.81 19.39 0.14
C LYS A 271 -2.45 18.70 0.02
N SER A 272 -1.61 18.84 1.04
CA SER A 272 -0.28 18.22 1.07
C SER A 272 -0.39 16.69 1.11
N LYS A 273 -1.11 16.14 2.09
CA LYS A 273 -1.19 14.70 2.37
C LYS A 273 -1.94 13.94 1.29
N LEU A 274 -3.09 14.43 0.84
CA LEU A 274 -3.85 13.82 -0.25
C LEU A 274 -3.25 14.04 -1.63
N SER A 275 -2.12 14.75 -1.76
CA SER A 275 -1.34 14.78 -3.00
C SER A 275 -0.25 13.71 -3.08
N ASN A 276 -0.11 12.88 -2.03
CA ASN A 276 0.81 11.75 -1.99
C ASN A 276 0.04 10.43 -2.17
N GLY A 277 0.43 9.61 -3.14
CA GLY A 277 -0.31 8.38 -3.46
C GLY A 277 -0.32 7.34 -2.34
N ARG A 278 0.76 7.24 -1.54
CA ARG A 278 0.80 6.31 -0.40
C ARG A 278 -0.18 6.75 0.70
N ILE A 279 -0.21 8.06 0.96
CA ILE A 279 -1.11 8.64 1.97
C ILE A 279 -2.57 8.60 1.48
N GLN A 280 -2.82 8.78 0.18
CA GLN A 280 -4.13 8.53 -0.43
C GLN A 280 -4.58 7.08 -0.15
N HIS A 281 -3.74 6.08 -0.45
CA HIS A 281 -4.11 4.69 -0.21
C HIS A 281 -4.42 4.39 1.26
N ILE A 282 -3.61 4.90 2.19
CA ILE A 282 -3.85 4.77 3.65
C ILE A 282 -5.18 5.43 4.02
N THR A 283 -5.43 6.65 3.52
CA THR A 283 -6.64 7.41 3.84
C THR A 283 -7.89 6.71 3.31
N SER A 284 -7.86 6.25 2.05
CA SER A 284 -8.97 5.50 1.43
C SER A 284 -9.27 4.22 2.21
N ALA A 285 -8.24 3.51 2.70
CA ALA A 285 -8.42 2.30 3.51
C ALA A 285 -9.02 2.59 4.89
N LEU A 286 -8.51 3.58 5.61
CA LEU A 286 -9.06 4.02 6.89
C LEU A 286 -10.53 4.48 6.75
N TYR A 287 -10.83 5.21 5.68
CA TYR A 287 -12.18 5.71 5.41
C TYR A 287 -13.16 4.60 5.05
N LEU A 288 -12.82 3.73 4.09
CA LEU A 288 -13.69 2.61 3.70
C LEU A 288 -13.89 1.64 4.86
N HIS A 289 -12.84 1.35 5.64
CA HIS A 289 -12.97 0.47 6.80
C HIS A 289 -13.94 1.05 7.82
N HIS A 290 -13.78 2.32 8.19
CA HIS A 290 -14.70 2.99 9.12
C HIS A 290 -16.15 3.01 8.64
N MET A 291 -16.36 3.21 7.33
CA MET A 291 -17.70 3.29 6.74
C MET A 291 -18.40 1.92 6.66
N MET A 292 -17.64 0.84 6.41
CA MET A 292 -18.20 -0.47 6.07
C MET A 292 -18.16 -1.48 7.22
N ALA A 293 -17.18 -1.35 8.12
CA ALA A 293 -16.98 -2.31 9.18
C ALA A 293 -17.98 -2.11 10.33
N SER A 294 -18.37 -3.21 10.98
CA SER A 294 -19.20 -3.16 12.18
C SER A 294 -18.51 -2.43 13.34
N ASP A 295 -19.30 -1.90 14.28
CA ASP A 295 -18.80 -1.18 15.47
C ASP A 295 -17.76 -1.98 16.27
N GLY A 296 -17.94 -3.30 16.40
CA GLY A 296 -16.98 -4.17 17.09
C GLY A 296 -15.63 -4.26 16.37
N VAL A 297 -15.63 -4.36 15.04
CA VAL A 297 -14.41 -4.38 14.22
C VAL A 297 -13.71 -3.02 14.23
N CYS A 298 -14.48 -1.93 14.15
CA CYS A 298 -13.98 -0.57 14.31
C CYS A 298 -13.34 -0.36 15.69
N SER A 299 -13.99 -0.80 16.77
CA SER A 299 -13.47 -0.67 18.14
C SER A 299 -12.13 -1.39 18.30
N HIS A 300 -12.06 -2.66 17.87
CA HIS A 300 -10.82 -3.43 17.91
C HIS A 300 -9.71 -2.81 17.06
N THR A 301 -10.05 -2.24 15.91
CA THR A 301 -9.09 -1.54 15.06
C THR A 301 -8.60 -0.25 15.71
N GLY A 302 -9.48 0.48 16.40
CA GLY A 302 -9.15 1.65 17.20
C GLY A 302 -8.10 1.34 18.27
N GLU A 303 -8.23 0.23 19.00
CA GLU A 303 -7.23 -0.21 19.98
C GLU A 303 -5.84 -0.40 19.34
N ARG A 304 -5.78 -0.96 18.14
CA ARG A 304 -4.52 -1.19 17.43
C ARG A 304 -3.93 0.10 16.87
N LEU A 305 -4.78 1.01 16.40
CA LEU A 305 -4.37 2.35 16.00
C LEU A 305 -3.82 3.14 17.20
N ASN A 306 -4.44 3.05 18.38
CA ASN A 306 -3.92 3.65 19.62
C ASN A 306 -2.48 3.20 19.91
N LEU A 307 -2.24 1.89 19.93
CA LEU A 307 -0.90 1.35 20.17
C LEU A 307 0.12 1.83 19.12
N LEU A 308 -0.30 1.97 17.86
CA LEU A 308 0.53 2.51 16.80
C LEU A 308 0.86 4.00 17.03
N LEU A 309 -0.12 4.81 17.44
CA LEU A 309 0.06 6.23 17.73
C LEU A 309 0.97 6.43 18.95
N GLU A 310 0.76 5.68 20.04
CA GLU A 310 1.66 5.68 21.20
C GLU A 310 3.09 5.36 20.79
N ARG A 311 3.27 4.39 19.88
CA ARG A 311 4.59 4.05 19.38
C ARG A 311 5.20 5.14 18.49
N MET A 312 4.40 5.85 17.70
CA MET A 312 4.86 7.02 16.94
C MET A 312 5.31 8.16 17.86
N ASP A 313 4.68 8.29 19.05
CA ASP A 313 5.00 9.34 20.02
C ASP A 313 6.22 9.03 20.89
N LYS A 314 6.60 7.75 21.03
CA LYS A 314 7.72 7.30 21.86
C LYS A 314 9.01 8.11 21.68
N HIS A 315 9.34 8.47 20.44
CA HIS A 315 10.53 9.26 20.08
C HIS A 315 10.15 10.50 19.25
N LYS A 316 9.04 11.16 19.59
CA LYS A 316 8.56 12.36 18.87
C LYS A 316 9.61 13.47 18.81
N ASP A 317 10.49 13.54 19.80
CA ASP A 317 11.61 14.48 19.90
C ASP A 317 12.63 14.31 18.76
N TYR A 318 12.80 13.10 18.22
CA TYR A 318 13.68 12.85 17.08
C TYR A 318 13.24 13.66 15.86
N TYR A 319 11.93 13.84 15.67
CA TYR A 319 11.35 14.40 14.45
C TYR A 319 11.03 15.89 14.52
N LEU A 320 11.47 16.61 15.56
CA LEU A 320 11.18 18.04 15.75
C LEU A 320 11.61 18.92 14.56
N LYS A 321 12.69 18.55 13.88
CA LYS A 321 13.22 19.24 12.70
C LYS A 321 12.80 18.59 11.37
N CYS A 322 11.87 17.64 11.39
CA CYS A 322 11.39 16.91 10.22
C CYS A 322 9.86 17.02 10.08
N ASP A 323 9.41 18.15 9.52
CA ASP A 323 7.98 18.44 9.37
C ASP A 323 7.22 17.40 8.55
N GLN A 324 7.87 16.79 7.55
CA GLN A 324 7.25 15.78 6.70
C GLN A 324 6.76 14.56 7.51
N ILE A 325 7.58 14.08 8.45
CA ILE A 325 7.24 12.97 9.35
C ILE A 325 6.26 13.44 10.42
N ARG A 326 6.58 14.55 11.11
CA ARG A 326 5.75 15.10 12.19
C ARG A 326 4.31 15.33 11.76
N THR A 327 4.12 16.00 10.62
CA THR A 327 2.78 16.27 10.07
C THR A 327 2.10 15.03 9.51
N MET A 328 2.83 13.97 9.13
CA MET A 328 2.24 12.69 8.74
C MET A 328 1.68 11.94 9.96
N PHE A 329 2.42 11.91 11.07
CA PHE A 329 1.95 11.28 12.32
C PHE A 329 0.75 12.03 12.88
N GLU A 330 0.78 13.37 12.87
CA GLU A 330 -0.36 14.19 13.26
C GLU A 330 -1.58 13.93 12.37
N TYR A 331 -1.39 13.85 11.05
CA TYR A 331 -2.47 13.52 10.13
C TYR A 331 -3.12 12.17 10.45
N MET A 332 -2.32 11.12 10.72
CA MET A 332 -2.86 9.81 11.11
C MET A 332 -3.59 9.86 12.45
N ARG A 333 -3.07 10.62 13.43
CA ARG A 333 -3.72 10.81 14.73
C ARG A 333 -5.11 11.43 14.59
N ILE A 334 -5.23 12.51 13.81
CA ILE A 334 -6.52 13.18 13.59
C ILE A 334 -7.53 12.20 12.98
N LEU A 335 -7.13 11.45 11.95
CA LEU A 335 -8.03 10.48 11.31
C LEU A 335 -8.42 9.32 12.23
N ALA A 336 -7.47 8.77 12.98
CA ALA A 336 -7.75 7.72 13.95
C ALA A 336 -8.73 8.20 15.02
N ASN A 337 -8.52 9.40 15.58
CA ASN A 337 -9.39 9.95 16.61
C ASN A 337 -10.81 10.19 16.07
N ALA A 338 -10.92 10.77 14.88
CA ALA A 338 -12.20 11.10 14.27
C ALA A 338 -13.02 9.87 13.88
N TRP A 339 -12.39 8.79 13.41
CA TRP A 339 -13.09 7.64 12.84
C TRP A 339 -13.14 6.42 13.77
N TYR A 340 -12.25 6.33 14.75
CA TYR A 340 -12.14 5.14 15.61
C TYR A 340 -12.22 5.45 17.11
N GLY A 341 -12.45 6.71 17.49
CA GLY A 341 -12.62 7.09 18.89
C GLY A 341 -11.36 6.84 19.74
N THR A 342 -10.18 6.93 19.13
CA THR A 342 -8.90 6.72 19.82
C THR A 342 -8.68 7.80 20.88
N SER A 343 -8.73 7.41 22.16
CA SER A 343 -8.52 8.32 23.29
C SER A 343 -7.12 8.91 23.29
N THR A 344 -7.00 10.23 23.39
CA THR A 344 -5.73 10.89 23.74
C THR A 344 -5.42 10.61 25.20
N ASN A 345 -4.56 9.64 25.49
CA ASN A 345 -3.88 9.60 26.78
C ASN A 345 -2.81 10.69 26.78
N GLY A 346 -3.15 11.87 27.30
CA GLY A 346 -2.20 12.97 27.47
C GLY A 346 -2.83 14.32 27.70
N ASP A 347 -3.41 14.51 28.89
CA ASP A 347 -3.25 15.75 29.65
C ASP A 347 -2.15 15.53 30.71
#